data_AF-A0A2G8SR54-F1
#
_entry.id   AF-A0A2G8SR54-F1
#
_cell.length_a   1.000
_cell.length_b   1.000
_cell.length_c   1.000
_cell.angle_alpha   90.00
_cell.angle_beta   90.00
_cell.angle_gamma   90.00
#
_symmetry.space_group_name_H-M   'P 1'
#
loop_
_entity.id
_entity.type
_entity.pdbx_description
1 polymer ?
#
loop_
_entity_poly.entity_id
_entity_poly.type
_entity_poly.pdbx_seq_one_letter_code
_entity_poly.pdbx_strand_id
1 'polypeptide(L)'
;MDMRGNRLQSGAGKTSLWYAIHAPLLWSKLNHHLLSLRQCLLNAMRGDPSATIPDVLNQTFHDVDMNLSRLSEESDGKMHSGCTAVTAFLRLEDESGNQSFLPRDFELVAPPLHTSATNPVASSDTNRGDSPDNVGPVPDSSNAKPSNGDEDAKSKGTTSKLLHALKNLGGAAHHQHPASPPGPSDASSSSPSAVQEKIAMPPPSVRRVLYCANAGDARGVLCRAGKAVRLTYDHKGSDKQEAKRITDAGGFVMSGRVNGVLNVTRSLGDSSMKEFVVGSPYTTETELSEQDEFLILACDGLWDVVNDQGAVDLVRALADPRNAAEELLEYAYRNYSTDNVTVLVVRFRDPPESTRAD
;
A
#
# COMPACT_ATOMS: atom_id res chain seq x y z
N MET A 1 -45.46 20.91 24.06
CA MET A 1 -45.34 22.36 23.78
C MET A 1 -43.92 22.73 24.19
N ASP A 2 -43.03 23.23 23.36
CA ASP A 2 -43.07 23.67 21.94
C ASP A 2 -41.70 23.24 21.34
N MET A 3 -41.53 22.49 20.24
CA MET A 3 -41.93 22.67 18.84
C MET A 3 -41.39 23.96 18.16
N ARG A 4 -40.08 23.95 17.85
CA ARG A 4 -39.39 24.55 16.67
C ARG A 4 -37.88 24.52 16.95
N GLY A 5 -36.97 24.15 16.04
CA GLY A 5 -37.12 23.80 14.64
C GLY A 5 -36.10 24.57 13.81
N ASN A 6 -34.97 23.95 13.45
CA ASN A 6 -34.07 24.48 12.44
C ASN A 6 -33.50 23.35 11.58
N ARG A 7 -33.59 23.49 10.26
CA ARG A 7 -33.29 22.46 9.26
C ARG A 7 -32.40 23.05 8.17
N LEU A 8 -31.10 22.75 8.22
CA LEU A 8 -30.10 22.87 7.15
C LEU A 8 -28.97 21.87 7.48
N GLN A 9 -28.31 21.17 6.56
CA GLN A 9 -28.59 20.88 5.15
C GLN A 9 -27.88 19.55 4.77
N SER A 10 -28.11 19.04 3.56
CA SER A 10 -27.61 17.75 3.06
C SER A 10 -26.08 17.60 3.04
N GLY A 11 -25.56 16.44 3.44
CA GLY A 11 -24.18 16.02 3.22
C GLY A 11 -24.05 14.50 3.09
N ALA A 12 -23.73 14.03 1.88
CA ALA A 12 -23.34 12.68 1.45
C ALA A 12 -23.63 11.47 2.38
N GLY A 13 -24.47 10.55 1.92
CA GLY A 13 -24.64 9.24 2.55
C GLY A 13 -23.34 8.44 2.53
N LYS A 14 -22.87 8.00 3.71
CA LYS A 14 -21.68 7.15 3.85
C LYS A 14 -22.03 5.70 3.51
N THR A 15 -21.65 5.28 2.30
CA THR A 15 -21.67 3.88 1.87
C THR A 15 -20.91 3.01 2.87
N SER A 16 -21.58 1.99 3.39
CA SER A 16 -21.06 1.13 4.46
C SER A 16 -21.13 -0.33 4.04
N LEU A 17 -20.02 -0.86 3.52
CA LEU A 17 -19.69 -2.28 3.49
C LEU A 17 -18.21 -2.41 3.10
N TRP A 18 -17.43 -3.12 3.93
CA TRP A 18 -16.00 -3.44 3.75
C TRP A 18 -15.00 -2.26 3.86
N TYR A 19 -14.47 -2.05 5.06
CA TYR A 19 -13.14 -1.45 5.24
C TYR A 19 -12.14 -2.58 5.53
N ALA A 20 -11.53 -3.13 4.48
CA ALA A 20 -10.34 -3.95 4.63
C ALA A 20 -9.14 -2.99 4.70
N ILE A 21 -8.58 -2.79 5.88
CA ILE A 21 -7.68 -1.67 6.14
C ILE A 21 -6.24 -2.11 5.93
N HIS A 22 -5.74 -1.82 4.74
CA HIS A 22 -4.41 -2.17 4.30
C HIS A 22 -3.45 -1.02 4.58
N ALA A 23 -2.55 -1.20 5.55
CA ALA A 23 -1.34 -0.39 5.65
C ALA A 23 -0.38 -0.77 4.53
N PRO A 24 -0.03 0.12 3.58
CA PRO A 24 0.94 -0.18 2.54
C PRO A 24 2.36 -0.07 3.10
N LEU A 25 2.75 -0.94 4.03
CA LEU A 25 4.10 -1.00 4.56
C LEU A 25 5.06 -1.45 3.45
N LEU A 26 5.80 -0.48 2.89
CA LEU A 26 6.88 -0.57 1.89
C LEU A 26 6.77 -1.60 0.73
N TRP A 27 6.75 -1.09 -0.52
CA TRP A 27 7.98 -1.06 -1.35
C TRP A 27 7.78 -0.28 -2.68
N SER A 28 8.72 0.60 -3.02
CA SER A 28 8.59 1.56 -4.15
C SER A 28 8.93 1.03 -5.56
N LYS A 29 8.87 -0.29 -5.78
CA LYS A 29 9.09 -0.90 -7.12
C LYS A 29 8.09 -1.99 -7.54
N LEU A 30 7.14 -2.40 -6.68
CA LEU A 30 6.31 -3.58 -6.90
C LEU A 30 4.81 -3.33 -6.66
N ASN A 31 4.23 -2.40 -7.45
CA ASN A 31 2.78 -2.20 -7.53
C ASN A 31 1.99 -3.49 -7.84
N HIS A 32 2.64 -4.55 -8.34
CA HIS A 32 2.02 -5.84 -8.62
C HIS A 32 1.82 -6.76 -7.40
N HIS A 33 2.47 -6.53 -6.25
CA HIS A 33 2.41 -7.48 -5.11
C HIS A 33 1.41 -7.10 -4.02
N LEU A 34 1.08 -5.83 -3.82
CA LEU A 34 -0.05 -5.43 -2.95
C LEU A 34 -1.41 -5.87 -3.53
N LEU A 35 -1.50 -6.01 -4.85
CA LEU A 35 -2.58 -6.72 -5.53
C LEU A 35 -2.65 -8.20 -5.10
N SER A 36 -1.52 -8.85 -4.83
CA SER A 36 -1.47 -10.28 -4.46
C SER A 36 -2.17 -10.55 -3.13
N LEU A 37 -1.84 -9.85 -2.03
CA LEU A 37 -2.41 -10.20 -0.72
C LEU A 37 -3.93 -9.98 -0.66
N ARG A 38 -4.43 -8.85 -1.19
CA ARG A 38 -5.88 -8.62 -1.30
C ARG A 38 -6.55 -9.66 -2.21
N GLN A 39 -5.93 -10.04 -3.33
CA GLN A 39 -6.51 -11.02 -4.25
C GLN A 39 -6.49 -12.44 -3.65
N CYS A 40 -5.42 -12.82 -2.94
CA CYS A 40 -5.33 -14.09 -2.22
C CYS A 40 -6.38 -14.14 -1.11
N LEU A 41 -6.59 -13.06 -0.36
CA LEU A 41 -7.65 -12.98 0.66
C LEU A 41 -9.04 -13.20 0.05
N LEU A 42 -9.36 -12.49 -1.04
CA LEU A 42 -10.63 -12.66 -1.74
C LEU A 42 -10.77 -14.07 -2.37
N ASN A 43 -9.68 -14.66 -2.84
CA ASN A 43 -9.69 -16.02 -3.38
C ASN A 43 -9.90 -17.07 -2.28
N ALA A 44 -9.20 -16.95 -1.14
CA ALA A 44 -9.35 -17.85 0.01
C ALA A 44 -10.78 -17.81 0.57
N MET A 45 -11.35 -16.61 0.75
CA MET A 45 -12.75 -16.43 1.18
C MET A 45 -13.78 -17.03 0.20
N ARG A 46 -13.47 -17.08 -1.10
CA ARG A 46 -14.34 -17.69 -2.13
C ARG A 46 -14.12 -19.19 -2.29
N GLY A 47 -12.89 -19.67 -2.03
CA GLY A 47 -12.50 -21.07 -2.19
C GLY A 47 -13.10 -21.96 -1.11
N ASP A 48 -13.18 -21.48 0.12
CA ASP A 48 -13.91 -22.13 1.21
C ASP A 48 -14.76 -21.11 1.99
N PRO A 49 -16.06 -20.95 1.63
CA PRO A 49 -16.99 -20.10 2.37
C PRO A 49 -17.32 -20.58 3.80
N SER A 50 -16.87 -21.78 4.20
CA SER A 50 -17.05 -22.35 5.53
C SER A 50 -15.83 -22.23 6.44
N ALA A 51 -14.67 -21.85 5.89
CA ALA A 51 -13.44 -21.63 6.64
C ALA A 51 -13.59 -20.48 7.66
N THR A 52 -12.92 -20.61 8.80
CA THR A 52 -12.85 -19.50 9.77
C THR A 52 -11.97 -18.38 9.21
N ILE A 53 -12.18 -17.13 9.66
CA ILE A 53 -11.33 -16.01 9.20
C ILE A 53 -9.84 -16.21 9.54
N PRO A 54 -9.45 -16.77 10.71
CA PRO A 54 -8.08 -17.20 10.96
C PRO A 54 -7.54 -18.20 9.91
N ASP A 55 -8.32 -19.20 9.49
CA ASP A 55 -7.90 -20.17 8.46
C ASP A 55 -7.76 -19.51 7.09
N VAL A 56 -8.71 -18.64 6.73
CA VAL A 56 -8.65 -17.80 5.51
C VAL A 56 -7.39 -16.93 5.51
N LEU A 57 -7.02 -16.32 6.64
CA LEU A 57 -5.80 -15.51 6.77
C LEU A 57 -4.53 -16.37 6.67
N ASN A 58 -4.51 -17.56 7.27
CA ASN A 58 -3.42 -18.52 7.13
C ASN A 58 -3.23 -18.94 5.66
N GLN A 59 -4.32 -19.30 4.97
CA GLN A 59 -4.29 -19.65 3.54
C GLN A 59 -3.83 -18.44 2.70
N THR A 60 -4.32 -17.24 3.00
CA THR A 60 -3.92 -16.00 2.31
C THR A 60 -2.40 -15.78 2.39
N PHE A 61 -1.81 -15.91 3.57
CA PHE A 61 -0.36 -15.74 3.74
C PHE A 61 0.40 -16.85 3.02
N HIS A 62 -0.06 -18.11 3.09
CA HIS A 62 0.53 -19.23 2.35
C HIS A 62 0.51 -19.01 0.83
N ASP A 63 -0.63 -18.59 0.27
CA ASP A 63 -0.79 -18.31 -1.17
C ASP A 63 0.12 -17.17 -1.63
N VAL A 64 0.26 -16.11 -0.85
CA VAL A 64 1.20 -15.00 -1.15
C VAL A 64 2.65 -15.50 -1.09
N ASP A 65 2.99 -16.30 -0.11
CA ASP A 65 4.35 -16.84 0.10
C ASP A 65 4.79 -17.78 -1.05
N MET A 66 3.88 -18.65 -1.49
CA MET A 66 4.08 -19.53 -2.65
C MET A 66 4.16 -18.74 -3.95
N ASN A 67 3.36 -17.67 -4.12
CA ASN A 67 3.46 -16.79 -5.26
C ASN A 67 4.81 -16.05 -5.33
N LEU A 68 5.33 -15.57 -4.19
CA LEU A 68 6.65 -14.95 -4.12
C LEU A 68 7.77 -15.96 -4.40
N SER A 69 7.65 -17.20 -3.93
CA SER A 69 8.62 -18.26 -4.21
C SER A 69 8.67 -18.63 -5.70
N ARG A 70 7.52 -18.78 -6.36
CA ARG A 70 7.44 -19.00 -7.81
C ARG A 70 8.09 -17.85 -8.60
N LEU A 71 7.83 -16.60 -8.19
CA LEU A 71 8.43 -15.41 -8.83
C LEU A 71 9.96 -15.34 -8.63
N SER A 72 10.46 -15.80 -7.48
CA SER A 72 11.90 -15.97 -7.24
C SER A 72 12.49 -16.96 -8.25
N GLU A 73 11.90 -18.15 -8.38
CA GLU A 73 12.33 -19.19 -9.33
C GLU A 73 12.31 -18.70 -10.80
N GLU A 74 11.19 -18.11 -11.24
CA GLU A 74 11.02 -17.55 -12.59
C GLU A 74 12.01 -16.43 -12.94
N SER A 75 12.63 -15.80 -11.93
CA SER A 75 13.63 -14.75 -12.12
C SER A 75 15.08 -15.27 -12.29
N ASP A 76 15.29 -16.58 -12.39
CA ASP A 76 16.56 -17.31 -12.13
C ASP A 76 17.12 -17.02 -10.73
N GLY A 77 16.25 -16.86 -9.73
CA GLY A 77 16.66 -16.43 -8.41
C GLY A 77 17.35 -15.07 -8.41
N LYS A 78 16.84 -14.08 -9.17
CA LYS A 78 17.27 -12.66 -9.08
C LYS A 78 16.39 -11.84 -8.11
N MET A 79 15.19 -12.33 -7.79
CA MET A 79 14.31 -11.78 -6.75
C MET A 79 14.34 -12.70 -5.54
N HIS A 80 15.01 -12.30 -4.45
CA HIS A 80 15.08 -13.06 -3.20
C HIS A 80 14.96 -12.16 -1.97
N SER A 81 14.25 -11.04 -2.12
CA SER A 81 13.79 -10.21 -1.00
C SER A 81 12.48 -10.75 -0.43
N GLY A 82 12.48 -11.16 0.83
CA GLY A 82 11.23 -11.25 1.59
C GLY A 82 10.74 -9.90 2.11
N CYS A 83 9.56 -9.93 2.73
CA CYS A 83 8.97 -8.79 3.44
C CYS A 83 8.22 -9.24 4.70
N THR A 84 8.10 -8.31 5.64
CA THR A 84 7.18 -8.43 6.77
C THR A 84 5.78 -7.97 6.34
N ALA A 85 4.74 -8.57 6.91
CA ALA A 85 3.36 -8.23 6.60
C ALA A 85 2.50 -8.26 7.85
N VAL A 86 1.91 -7.11 8.19
CA VAL A 86 0.81 -6.99 9.15
C VAL A 86 -0.46 -6.55 8.41
N THR A 87 -1.58 -7.18 8.73
CA THR A 87 -2.88 -6.89 8.12
C THR A 87 -3.95 -6.70 9.20
N ALA A 88 -4.99 -5.94 8.88
CA ALA A 88 -6.20 -5.82 9.69
C ALA A 88 -7.45 -5.90 8.80
N PHE A 89 -8.34 -6.82 9.11
CA PHE A 89 -9.57 -7.11 8.38
C PHE A 89 -10.77 -6.96 9.32
N LEU A 90 -11.60 -5.94 9.08
CA LEU A 90 -12.82 -5.72 9.85
C LEU A 90 -13.99 -6.46 9.18
N ARG A 91 -14.55 -7.44 9.88
CA ARG A 91 -15.75 -8.18 9.48
C ARG A 91 -16.95 -7.75 10.33
N LEU A 92 -18.10 -7.65 9.69
CA LEU A 92 -19.39 -7.47 10.35
C LEU A 92 -20.06 -8.83 10.51
N GLU A 93 -20.38 -9.22 11.73
CA GLU A 93 -20.86 -10.57 12.05
C GLU A 93 -22.14 -10.55 12.89
N ASP A 94 -22.98 -11.56 12.74
CA ASP A 94 -24.08 -11.83 13.67
C ASP A 94 -23.59 -12.52 14.96
N GLU A 95 -24.53 -12.79 15.86
CA GLU A 95 -24.29 -13.47 17.15
C GLU A 95 -23.72 -14.89 16.98
N SER A 96 -23.82 -15.49 15.79
CA SER A 96 -23.28 -16.82 15.47
C SER A 96 -21.95 -16.78 14.71
N GLY A 97 -21.33 -15.60 14.54
CA GLY A 97 -20.08 -15.42 13.76
C GLY A 97 -20.27 -15.46 12.24
N ASN A 98 -21.52 -15.40 11.77
CA ASN A 98 -21.87 -15.47 10.35
C ASN A 98 -22.24 -14.09 9.80
N GLN A 99 -22.54 -14.03 8.51
CA GLN A 99 -23.00 -12.81 7.85
C GLN A 99 -24.41 -13.01 7.28
N SER A 100 -25.33 -13.54 8.12
CA SER A 100 -26.69 -13.94 7.71
C SER A 100 -27.56 -12.81 7.12
N PHE A 101 -27.16 -11.55 7.31
CA PHE A 101 -27.77 -10.37 6.70
C PHE A 101 -27.38 -10.15 5.22
N LEU A 102 -26.35 -10.85 4.71
CA LEU A 102 -26.02 -10.85 3.29
C LEU A 102 -26.96 -11.82 2.53
N PRO A 103 -27.46 -11.44 1.35
CA PRO A 103 -28.17 -12.37 0.45
C PRO A 103 -27.34 -13.62 0.16
N ARG A 104 -27.99 -14.77 -0.01
CA ARG A 104 -27.31 -16.03 -0.37
C ARG A 104 -26.58 -15.98 -1.73
N ASP A 105 -26.96 -15.04 -2.58
CA ASP A 105 -26.35 -14.77 -3.89
C ASP A 105 -25.50 -13.48 -3.88
N PHE A 106 -25.05 -13.04 -2.70
CA PHE A 106 -24.13 -11.91 -2.56
C PHE A 106 -22.72 -12.33 -2.97
N GLU A 107 -22.34 -12.03 -4.21
CA GLU A 107 -20.94 -12.17 -4.64
C GLU A 107 -20.06 -11.09 -4.02
N LEU A 108 -18.89 -11.48 -3.52
CA LEU A 108 -17.80 -10.59 -3.16
C LEU A 108 -17.19 -9.96 -4.43
N VAL A 109 -17.88 -9.00 -5.05
CA VAL A 109 -17.37 -8.26 -6.21
C VAL A 109 -16.22 -7.37 -5.74
N ALA A 110 -15.03 -7.55 -6.31
CA ALA A 110 -13.92 -6.63 -6.09
C ALA A 110 -14.25 -5.31 -6.80
N PRO A 111 -14.28 -4.15 -6.12
CA PRO A 111 -14.48 -2.87 -6.80
C PRO A 111 -13.41 -2.67 -7.89
N PRO A 112 -13.78 -2.05 -9.03
CA PRO A 112 -12.85 -1.81 -10.13
C PRO A 112 -11.59 -1.10 -9.65
N LEU A 113 -10.43 -1.51 -10.17
CA LEU A 113 -9.19 -0.78 -9.93
C LEU A 113 -9.34 0.65 -10.46
N HIS A 114 -9.32 1.62 -9.56
CA HIS A 114 -9.22 3.02 -9.94
C HIS A 114 -7.91 3.24 -10.69
N THR A 115 -7.98 3.28 -12.02
CA THR A 115 -6.89 3.79 -12.84
C THR A 115 -6.67 5.26 -12.45
N SER A 116 -5.50 5.56 -11.88
CA SER A 116 -5.12 6.91 -11.50
C SER A 116 -5.22 7.83 -12.72
N ALA A 117 -6.15 8.78 -12.70
CA ALA A 117 -6.34 9.75 -13.77
C ALA A 117 -5.11 10.69 -13.82
N THR A 118 -4.21 10.43 -14.76
CA THR A 118 -3.08 11.31 -15.06
C THR A 118 -3.58 12.57 -15.76
N ASN A 119 -3.89 13.61 -15.00
CA ASN A 119 -4.01 14.97 -15.52
C ASN A 119 -2.67 15.70 -15.33
N PRO A 120 -1.92 15.99 -16.42
CA PRO A 120 -0.75 16.85 -16.32
C PRO A 120 -1.19 18.30 -16.13
N VAL A 121 -0.97 18.87 -14.94
CA VAL A 121 -1.10 20.31 -14.73
C VAL A 121 0.10 20.98 -15.41
N ALA A 122 -0.18 21.74 -16.46
CA ALA A 122 0.84 22.48 -17.18
C ALA A 122 1.41 23.61 -16.30
N SER A 123 2.72 23.60 -16.09
CA SER A 123 3.46 24.74 -15.55
C SER A 123 3.56 25.83 -16.62
N SER A 124 2.88 26.96 -16.41
CA SER A 124 2.95 28.12 -17.31
C SER A 124 4.19 28.97 -17.03
N ASP A 125 5.17 28.93 -17.92
CA ASP A 125 6.28 29.89 -17.93
C ASP A 125 5.79 31.29 -18.29
N THR A 126 6.17 32.30 -17.50
CA THR A 126 6.06 33.71 -17.89
C THR A 126 7.29 34.54 -17.52
N ASN A 127 8.26 34.53 -18.45
CA ASN A 127 8.75 35.73 -19.17
C ASN A 127 9.75 36.71 -18.49
N ARG A 128 10.64 37.27 -19.35
CA ARG A 128 11.64 38.35 -19.15
C ARG A 128 12.88 37.97 -18.31
N GLY A 129 14.14 38.15 -18.73
CA GLY A 129 14.67 38.69 -19.99
C GLY A 129 15.23 40.11 -19.88
N ASP A 130 16.54 40.26 -19.66
CA ASP A 130 17.37 41.35 -20.19
C ASP A 130 18.88 41.04 -20.07
N SER A 131 19.66 41.61 -20.99
CA SER A 131 21.14 41.69 -21.09
C SER A 131 21.48 43.18 -21.40
N PRO A 132 22.74 43.70 -21.45
CA PRO A 132 24.01 42.99 -21.68
C PRO A 132 25.29 43.58 -20.99
N ASP A 133 26.45 43.07 -21.43
CA ASP A 133 27.79 43.67 -21.52
C ASP A 133 28.50 44.32 -20.31
N ASN A 134 29.70 43.79 -19.97
CA ASN A 134 30.93 44.60 -20.09
C ASN A 134 32.23 43.77 -20.27
N VAL A 135 33.28 44.45 -20.72
CA VAL A 135 34.55 43.91 -21.25
C VAL A 135 35.65 43.77 -20.18
N GLY A 136 36.66 42.91 -20.42
CA GLY A 136 37.82 42.67 -19.53
C GLY A 136 38.84 43.84 -19.44
N PRO A 137 40.06 43.62 -18.87
CA PRO A 137 41.02 42.65 -19.45
C PRO A 137 41.90 41.85 -18.44
N VAL A 138 42.75 40.97 -18.97
CA VAL A 138 43.82 40.20 -18.28
C VAL A 138 45.18 40.87 -18.53
N PRO A 139 46.17 40.75 -17.61
CA PRO A 139 47.40 39.99 -17.92
C PRO A 139 48.02 39.28 -16.67
N ASP A 140 49.05 38.43 -16.72
CA ASP A 140 49.60 37.47 -17.70
C ASP A 140 50.75 36.67 -16.98
N SER A 141 51.32 35.65 -17.63
CA SER A 141 52.55 34.92 -17.25
C SER A 141 52.42 33.87 -16.11
N SER A 142 53.17 32.74 -16.12
CA SER A 142 54.05 32.17 -17.17
C SER A 142 54.42 30.69 -16.90
N ASN A 143 54.73 29.95 -17.99
CA ASN A 143 55.74 28.87 -18.15
C ASN A 143 55.82 27.68 -17.15
N ALA A 144 56.02 26.42 -17.55
CA ALA A 144 56.30 25.81 -18.85
C ALA A 144 56.22 24.25 -18.76
N LYS A 145 55.91 23.62 -19.90
CA LYS A 145 56.13 22.19 -20.25
C LYS A 145 57.58 22.05 -20.82
N PRO A 146 58.15 20.86 -21.18
CA PRO A 146 57.62 19.97 -22.24
C PRO A 146 57.90 18.44 -22.07
N SER A 147 57.20 17.56 -22.83
CA SER A 147 57.70 16.74 -23.99
C SER A 147 58.02 15.27 -23.60
N ASN A 148 57.78 14.21 -24.37
CA ASN A 148 57.07 13.89 -25.64
C ASN A 148 56.37 12.51 -25.42
N GLY A 149 55.45 11.94 -26.23
CA GLY A 149 54.99 12.12 -27.62
C GLY A 149 54.04 10.94 -27.96
N ASP A 150 53.54 10.62 -29.16
CA ASP A 150 53.38 11.26 -30.49
C ASP A 150 52.17 10.55 -31.17
N GLU A 151 51.30 11.18 -31.98
CA GLU A 151 51.23 11.19 -33.48
C GLU A 151 51.34 9.79 -34.19
N ASP A 152 50.60 9.42 -35.25
CA ASP A 152 49.81 10.20 -36.23
C ASP A 152 48.70 9.34 -36.96
N ALA A 153 48.08 9.85 -38.05
CA ALA A 153 46.72 9.47 -38.53
C ALA A 153 46.56 8.80 -39.95
N LYS A 154 45.28 8.43 -40.26
CA LYS A 154 44.63 8.23 -41.62
C LYS A 154 44.96 6.94 -42.43
N SER A 155 44.09 6.36 -43.30
CA SER A 155 42.68 6.62 -43.74
C SER A 155 42.05 5.44 -44.58
N LYS A 156 40.75 5.56 -44.93
CA LYS A 156 39.92 4.75 -45.90
C LYS A 156 39.48 3.35 -45.39
N GLY A 157 38.29 2.78 -45.67
CA GLY A 157 37.01 3.10 -46.37
C GLY A 157 36.19 1.78 -46.44
N THR A 158 34.84 1.64 -46.49
CA THR A 158 33.91 2.05 -47.56
C THR A 158 32.47 1.50 -47.27
N THR A 159 31.40 2.33 -47.25
CA THR A 159 29.95 2.02 -47.49
C THR A 159 29.21 0.90 -46.68
N SER A 160 27.88 0.87 -46.49
CA SER A 160 26.72 1.48 -47.19
C SER A 160 25.45 1.55 -46.31
N LYS A 161 24.66 2.64 -46.45
CA LYS A 161 23.17 2.72 -46.57
C LYS A 161 22.27 2.04 -45.49
N LEU A 162 21.11 2.58 -45.09
CA LEU A 162 20.11 3.35 -45.86
C LEU A 162 19.29 4.28 -44.94
N LEU A 163 18.76 5.36 -45.52
CA LEU A 163 17.96 6.40 -44.86
C LEU A 163 16.67 6.55 -45.69
N HIS A 164 15.50 6.75 -45.08
CA HIS A 164 14.46 7.54 -45.74
C HIS A 164 13.51 8.22 -44.75
N ALA A 165 13.46 9.55 -44.84
CA ALA A 165 12.37 10.37 -44.33
C ALA A 165 11.28 10.51 -45.41
N LEU A 166 10.15 11.14 -45.06
CA LEU A 166 9.69 12.37 -45.72
C LEU A 166 8.51 13.01 -44.97
N LYS A 167 8.34 14.33 -45.12
CA LYS A 167 7.34 15.15 -44.43
C LYS A 167 6.80 16.21 -45.40
N ASN A 168 5.47 16.36 -45.42
CA ASN A 168 4.64 17.48 -45.91
C ASN A 168 4.76 18.01 -47.36
N LEU A 169 3.60 18.24 -47.98
CA LEU A 169 2.99 19.55 -48.38
C LEU A 169 1.74 19.24 -49.25
N GLY A 170 0.51 19.66 -48.88
CA GLY A 170 -0.17 20.91 -49.31
C GLY A 170 -0.86 20.75 -50.69
N GLY A 171 -2.07 21.23 -51.03
CA GLY A 171 -3.16 21.94 -50.34
C GLY A 171 -4.20 22.49 -51.37
N ALA A 172 -5.40 22.93 -50.91
CA ALA A 172 -6.44 23.74 -51.61
C ALA A 172 -7.66 23.08 -52.36
N ALA A 173 -8.88 23.40 -51.84
CA ALA A 173 -10.24 23.74 -52.38
C ALA A 173 -10.71 23.41 -53.84
N HIS A 174 -12.00 23.39 -54.25
CA HIS A 174 -13.33 23.77 -53.67
C HIS A 174 -14.55 23.20 -54.49
N HIS A 175 -15.78 23.13 -53.89
CA HIS A 175 -17.16 23.09 -54.51
C HIS A 175 -17.72 21.73 -55.05
N GLN A 176 -19.03 21.39 -55.09
CA GLN A 176 -20.32 21.88 -54.49
C GLN A 176 -21.49 20.83 -54.65
N HIS A 177 -22.40 20.72 -53.66
CA HIS A 177 -23.86 20.30 -53.70
C HIS A 177 -24.35 18.96 -54.35
N PRO A 178 -25.61 18.46 -54.09
CA PRO A 178 -26.56 18.59 -52.96
C PRO A 178 -27.12 17.21 -52.43
N ALA A 179 -28.26 17.18 -51.70
CA ALA A 179 -28.69 16.10 -50.77
C ALA A 179 -30.00 15.31 -51.10
N SER A 180 -30.26 14.24 -50.28
CA SER A 180 -31.57 13.67 -49.80
C SER A 180 -32.14 12.36 -50.45
N PRO A 181 -32.97 11.50 -49.78
CA PRO A 181 -33.33 11.28 -48.35
C PRO A 181 -33.30 9.74 -47.92
N PRO A 182 -34.23 9.06 -47.15
CA PRO A 182 -33.82 8.23 -45.99
C PRO A 182 -34.36 6.78 -45.78
N GLY A 183 -33.71 6.01 -44.88
CA GLY A 183 -34.30 4.89 -44.08
C GLY A 183 -34.29 3.47 -44.68
N PRO A 184 -34.59 2.39 -43.90
CA PRO A 184 -34.93 2.35 -42.47
C PRO A 184 -33.99 1.50 -41.58
N SER A 185 -34.34 1.47 -40.29
CA SER A 185 -33.76 0.75 -39.14
C SER A 185 -33.41 -0.73 -39.29
N ASP A 186 -32.36 -1.14 -38.56
CA ASP A 186 -32.49 -2.23 -37.57
C ASP A 186 -31.65 -1.92 -36.32
N ALA A 187 -32.30 -1.97 -35.14
CA ALA A 187 -31.69 -1.61 -33.87
C ALA A 187 -31.59 -2.83 -32.94
N SER A 188 -30.38 -3.32 -32.71
CA SER A 188 -30.06 -4.27 -31.64
C SER A 188 -29.00 -3.68 -30.71
N SER A 189 -29.37 -2.62 -30.00
CA SER A 189 -28.54 -2.06 -28.93
C SER A 189 -28.61 -2.96 -27.69
N SER A 190 -27.67 -3.91 -27.58
CA SER A 190 -27.36 -4.57 -26.31
C SER A 190 -26.67 -3.57 -25.38
N SER A 191 -27.46 -2.78 -24.66
CA SER A 191 -26.95 -1.95 -23.58
C SER A 191 -26.31 -2.83 -22.50
N PRO A 192 -25.11 -2.49 -22.00
CA PRO A 192 -24.54 -3.20 -20.85
C PRO A 192 -25.46 -2.94 -19.65
N SER A 193 -26.06 -4.01 -19.12
CA SER A 193 -26.89 -3.90 -17.92
C SER A 193 -26.05 -3.38 -16.77
N ALA A 194 -26.48 -2.26 -16.18
CA ALA A 194 -25.83 -1.72 -15.00
C ALA A 194 -25.89 -2.77 -13.87
N VAL A 195 -24.72 -3.15 -13.35
CA VAL A 195 -24.63 -4.02 -12.17
C VAL A 195 -25.23 -3.24 -11.00
N GLN A 196 -26.45 -3.58 -10.60
CA GLN A 196 -27.05 -3.03 -9.38
C GLN A 196 -26.32 -3.63 -8.18
N GLU A 197 -25.50 -2.82 -7.51
CA GLU A 197 -24.91 -3.19 -6.22
C GLU A 197 -26.04 -3.49 -5.23
N LYS A 198 -26.14 -4.76 -4.81
CA LYS A 198 -27.08 -5.19 -3.77
C LYS A 198 -26.62 -4.69 -2.41
N ILE A 199 -27.04 -3.48 -2.04
CA ILE A 199 -26.77 -2.91 -0.71
C ILE A 199 -27.58 -3.69 0.35
N ALA A 200 -26.89 -4.45 1.19
CA ALA A 200 -27.46 -5.11 2.36
C ALA A 200 -27.17 -4.29 3.62
N MET A 201 -28.19 -3.83 4.33
CA MET A 201 -27.99 -3.14 5.61
C MET A 201 -27.78 -4.16 6.74
N PRO A 202 -26.68 -4.06 7.51
CA PRO A 202 -26.47 -4.95 8.67
C PRO A 202 -27.47 -4.63 9.79
N PRO A 203 -27.85 -5.62 10.63
CA PRO A 203 -28.78 -5.43 11.73
C PRO A 203 -28.15 -4.62 12.88
N PRO A 204 -28.94 -4.01 13.78
CA PRO A 204 -28.42 -3.26 14.92
C PRO A 204 -27.57 -4.08 15.91
N SER A 205 -27.77 -5.40 15.97
CA SER A 205 -27.01 -6.33 16.83
C SER A 205 -25.74 -6.89 16.17
N VAL A 206 -25.27 -6.28 15.06
CA VAL A 206 -24.06 -6.74 14.37
C VAL A 206 -22.81 -6.49 15.21
N ARG A 207 -21.99 -7.51 15.37
CA ARG A 207 -20.66 -7.45 16.01
C ARG A 207 -19.66 -6.93 14.98
N ARG A 208 -18.74 -6.07 15.43
CA ARG A 208 -17.64 -5.54 14.62
C ARG A 208 -16.37 -6.29 15.01
N VAL A 209 -15.99 -7.32 14.26
CA VAL A 209 -14.88 -8.19 14.62
C VAL A 209 -13.65 -7.82 13.78
N LEU A 210 -12.61 -7.35 14.45
CA LEU A 210 -11.32 -7.02 13.86
C LEU A 210 -10.41 -8.24 13.93
N TYR A 211 -10.07 -8.77 12.77
CA TYR A 211 -9.07 -9.82 12.62
C TYR A 211 -7.73 -9.20 12.25
N CYS A 212 -6.66 -9.59 12.94
CA CYS A 212 -5.30 -9.22 12.57
C CYS A 212 -4.48 -10.47 12.20
N ALA A 213 -3.53 -10.30 11.29
CA ALA A 213 -2.54 -11.32 10.94
C ALA A 213 -1.17 -10.65 10.79
N ASN A 214 -0.11 -11.25 11.34
CA ASN A 214 1.25 -10.74 11.24
C ASN A 214 2.29 -11.84 10.96
N ALA A 215 3.17 -11.62 9.99
CA ALA A 215 4.42 -12.37 9.81
C ALA A 215 5.58 -11.37 9.71
N GLY A 216 6.58 -11.51 10.60
CA GLY A 216 7.64 -10.53 10.80
C GLY A 216 7.43 -9.66 12.04
N ASP A 217 8.06 -8.49 12.09
CA ASP A 217 8.11 -7.60 13.25
C ASP A 217 7.48 -6.21 13.03
N ALA A 218 6.77 -6.03 11.91
CA ALA A 218 5.69 -5.06 11.85
C ALA A 218 4.63 -5.36 12.93
N ARG A 219 3.98 -4.32 13.46
CA ARG A 219 3.10 -4.45 14.63
C ARG A 219 1.83 -3.63 14.50
N GLY A 220 0.73 -4.20 15.02
CA GLY A 220 -0.58 -3.57 15.15
C GLY A 220 -0.94 -3.30 16.62
N VAL A 221 -1.33 -2.07 16.92
CA VAL A 221 -1.68 -1.59 18.26
C VAL A 221 -3.03 -0.87 18.23
N LEU A 222 -3.99 -1.37 19.00
CA LEU A 222 -5.31 -0.80 19.20
C LEU A 222 -5.31 0.14 20.41
N CYS A 223 -5.89 1.33 20.27
CA CYS A 223 -6.19 2.22 21.39
C CYS A 223 -7.59 1.90 21.93
N ARG A 224 -7.67 1.34 23.15
CA ARG A 224 -8.91 1.09 23.89
C ARG A 224 -8.94 1.96 25.14
N ALA A 225 -9.88 2.90 25.19
CA ALA A 225 -10.04 3.89 26.27
C ALA A 225 -8.72 4.64 26.64
N GLY A 226 -7.91 4.97 25.65
CA GLY A 226 -6.60 5.61 25.84
C GLY A 226 -5.47 4.67 26.28
N LYS A 227 -5.68 3.36 26.26
CA LYS A 227 -4.64 2.36 26.54
C LYS A 227 -4.27 1.58 25.29
N ALA A 228 -2.98 1.37 25.09
CA ALA A 228 -2.45 0.53 24.04
C ALA A 228 -2.72 -0.95 24.32
N VAL A 229 -3.31 -1.63 23.35
CA VAL A 229 -3.56 -3.07 23.32
C VAL A 229 -2.91 -3.60 22.05
N ARG A 230 -1.78 -4.30 22.19
CA ARG A 230 -1.08 -4.91 21.06
C ARG A 230 -1.90 -6.10 20.53
N LEU A 231 -2.23 -6.08 19.23
CA LEU A 231 -3.01 -7.13 18.56
C LEU A 231 -2.14 -8.16 17.85
N THR A 232 -0.84 -7.89 17.69
CA THR A 232 0.11 -8.73 16.94
C THR A 232 1.26 -9.21 17.82
N TYR A 233 2.00 -10.18 17.30
CA TYR A 233 3.21 -10.70 17.91
C TYR A 233 4.41 -10.46 17.00
N ASP A 234 5.49 -9.88 17.53
CA ASP A 234 6.68 -9.49 16.76
C ASP A 234 7.61 -10.70 16.60
N HIS A 235 7.85 -11.14 15.37
CA HIS A 235 8.67 -12.31 15.06
C HIS A 235 10.16 -11.94 14.89
N LYS A 236 10.82 -11.57 15.99
CA LYS A 236 12.26 -11.23 16.04
C LYS A 236 13.08 -12.39 16.64
N GLY A 237 14.34 -12.54 16.23
CA GLY A 237 15.23 -13.61 16.74
C GLY A 237 15.57 -13.52 18.23
N SER A 238 15.27 -12.39 18.88
CA SER A 238 15.37 -12.24 20.34
C SER A 238 14.25 -12.94 21.11
N ASP A 239 13.16 -13.37 20.45
CA ASP A 239 12.12 -14.15 21.10
C ASP A 239 12.56 -15.60 21.36
N LYS A 240 12.18 -16.11 22.53
CA LYS A 240 12.57 -17.45 22.99
C LYS A 240 11.84 -18.58 22.27
N GLN A 241 10.60 -18.38 21.86
CA GLN A 241 9.81 -19.41 21.17
C GLN A 241 10.28 -19.55 19.72
N GLU A 242 10.47 -18.42 19.04
CA GLU A 242 10.98 -18.39 17.66
C GLU A 242 12.46 -18.83 17.58
N ALA A 243 13.32 -18.39 18.50
CA ALA A 243 14.70 -18.89 18.55
C ALA A 243 14.77 -20.41 18.82
N LYS A 244 13.87 -20.94 19.66
CA LYS A 244 13.75 -22.39 19.86
C LYS A 244 13.30 -23.08 18.57
N ARG A 245 12.25 -22.59 17.89
CA ARG A 245 11.75 -23.14 16.61
C ARG A 245 12.86 -23.22 15.56
N ILE A 246 13.68 -22.18 15.44
CA ILE A 246 14.82 -22.14 14.52
C ILE A 246 15.89 -23.17 14.91
N THR A 247 16.19 -23.29 16.21
CA THR A 247 17.19 -24.25 16.72
C THR A 247 16.73 -25.71 16.56
N ASP A 248 15.44 -25.98 16.80
CA ASP A 248 14.84 -27.30 16.60
C ASP A 248 14.89 -27.73 15.11
N ALA A 249 14.83 -26.77 14.19
CA ALA A 249 15.00 -26.97 12.74
C ALA A 249 16.47 -27.07 12.30
N GLY A 250 17.45 -27.03 13.21
CA GLY A 250 18.88 -27.12 12.90
C GLY A 250 19.56 -25.80 12.53
N GLY A 251 18.83 -24.67 12.58
CA GLY A 251 19.39 -23.33 12.42
C GLY A 251 19.95 -22.78 13.75
N PHE A 252 20.36 -21.52 13.73
CA PHE A 252 20.76 -20.79 14.94
C PHE A 252 20.35 -19.32 14.88
N VAL A 253 20.36 -18.64 16.03
CA VAL A 253 20.21 -17.18 16.09
C VAL A 253 21.47 -16.57 16.69
N MET A 254 22.06 -15.60 15.96
CA MET A 254 23.24 -14.85 16.40
C MET A 254 22.94 -13.36 16.34
N SER A 255 23.11 -12.64 17.46
CA SER A 255 22.82 -11.21 17.56
C SER A 255 21.41 -10.81 17.06
N GLY A 256 20.42 -11.65 17.37
CA GLY A 256 19.03 -11.49 16.92
C GLY A 256 18.76 -11.90 15.47
N ARG A 257 19.76 -12.36 14.71
CA ARG A 257 19.63 -12.74 13.30
C ARG A 257 19.64 -14.25 13.07
N VAL A 258 18.70 -14.74 12.26
CA VAL A 258 18.57 -16.14 11.82
C VAL A 258 19.76 -16.51 10.93
N ASN A 259 20.53 -17.51 11.36
CA ASN A 259 21.82 -17.93 10.80
C ASN A 259 22.80 -16.75 10.58
N GLY A 260 22.66 -15.66 11.36
CA GLY A 260 23.44 -14.42 11.20
C GLY A 260 22.97 -13.48 10.07
N VAL A 261 21.93 -13.84 9.30
CA VAL A 261 21.48 -13.10 8.11
C VAL A 261 20.27 -12.20 8.41
N LEU A 262 19.08 -12.79 8.58
CA LEU A 262 17.80 -12.06 8.66
C LEU A 262 17.45 -11.70 10.11
N ASN A 263 17.02 -10.45 10.37
CA ASN A 263 16.60 -9.97 11.71
C ASN A 263 15.21 -10.46 12.14
N VAL A 264 14.41 -10.94 11.20
CA VAL A 264 13.08 -11.52 11.43
C VAL A 264 13.09 -13.04 11.34
N THR A 265 12.21 -13.68 12.09
CA THR A 265 12.06 -15.15 12.13
C THR A 265 10.88 -15.64 11.29
N ARG A 266 10.02 -14.72 10.82
CA ARG A 266 8.93 -14.99 9.87
C ARG A 266 8.88 -13.88 8.83
N SER A 267 8.61 -14.25 7.59
CA SER A 267 8.47 -13.33 6.45
C SER A 267 7.76 -14.03 5.30
N LEU A 268 7.19 -13.23 4.40
CA LEU A 268 6.74 -13.68 3.08
C LEU A 268 7.91 -13.53 2.11
N GLY A 269 8.18 -14.50 1.23
CA GLY A 269 9.39 -14.54 0.40
C GLY A 269 10.59 -15.16 1.15
N ASP A 270 11.81 -14.63 0.97
CA ASP A 270 13.04 -15.24 1.55
C ASP A 270 13.19 -16.76 1.26
N SER A 271 12.90 -17.19 0.02
CA SER A 271 12.85 -18.62 -0.38
C SER A 271 14.07 -19.44 0.05
N SER A 272 15.27 -18.84 0.05
CA SER A 272 16.54 -19.48 0.47
C SER A 272 16.65 -19.79 1.96
N MET A 273 15.76 -19.25 2.80
CA MET A 273 15.78 -19.34 4.26
C MET A 273 14.52 -20.03 4.83
N LYS A 274 13.63 -20.57 3.99
CA LYS A 274 12.30 -21.07 4.41
C LYS A 274 12.27 -22.22 5.41
N GLU A 275 13.36 -22.97 5.53
CA GLU A 275 13.54 -23.98 6.59
C GLU A 275 13.51 -23.33 7.99
N PHE A 276 13.92 -22.06 8.11
CA PHE A 276 14.02 -21.32 9.36
C PHE A 276 13.03 -20.15 9.44
N VAL A 277 12.78 -19.46 8.32
CA VAL A 277 11.95 -18.25 8.24
C VAL A 277 10.64 -18.54 7.52
N VAL A 278 9.56 -18.75 8.28
CA VAL A 278 8.27 -19.23 7.75
C VAL A 278 7.29 -18.08 7.45
N GLY A 279 6.43 -18.26 6.45
CA GLY A 279 5.37 -17.29 6.11
C GLY A 279 4.11 -17.37 6.99
N SER A 280 4.00 -18.35 7.88
CA SER A 280 2.80 -18.58 8.70
C SER A 280 2.54 -17.42 9.69
N PRO A 281 1.40 -16.72 9.60
CA PRO A 281 1.12 -15.57 10.44
C PRO A 281 0.78 -15.97 11.89
N TYR A 282 0.95 -15.03 12.80
CA TYR A 282 0.22 -14.99 14.06
C TYR A 282 -1.11 -14.25 13.83
N THR A 283 -2.23 -14.88 14.16
CA THR A 283 -3.58 -14.32 13.98
C THR A 283 -4.26 -13.98 15.31
N THR A 284 -5.06 -12.92 15.32
CA THR A 284 -5.93 -12.55 16.46
C THR A 284 -7.31 -12.15 15.99
N GLU A 285 -8.28 -12.34 16.88
CA GLU A 285 -9.67 -11.88 16.76
C GLU A 285 -9.93 -10.88 17.89
N THR A 286 -10.58 -9.75 17.60
CA THR A 286 -10.92 -8.73 18.60
C THR A 286 -12.24 -8.07 18.25
N GLU A 287 -13.24 -8.26 19.11
CA GLU A 287 -14.51 -7.54 18.99
C GLU A 287 -14.34 -6.06 19.40
N LEU A 288 -14.75 -5.15 18.50
CA LEU A 288 -14.64 -3.70 18.63
C LEU A 288 -15.85 -3.11 19.36
N SER A 289 -15.56 -2.56 20.52
CA SER A 289 -16.46 -1.87 21.43
C SER A 289 -16.47 -0.35 21.19
N GLU A 290 -17.41 0.35 21.82
CA GLU A 290 -17.41 1.82 21.87
C GLU A 290 -16.23 2.43 22.66
N GLN A 291 -15.38 1.60 23.29
CA GLN A 291 -14.14 2.04 23.92
C GLN A 291 -12.96 2.10 22.94
N ASP A 292 -13.07 1.51 21.76
CA ASP A 292 -12.00 1.47 20.77
C ASP A 292 -11.93 2.79 20.00
N GLU A 293 -10.78 3.45 20.03
CA GLU A 293 -10.59 4.81 19.47
C GLU A 293 -9.99 4.73 18.06
N PHE A 294 -8.87 4.03 17.94
CA PHE A 294 -8.12 3.89 16.69
C PHE A 294 -7.19 2.67 16.70
N LEU A 295 -6.76 2.25 15.51
CA LEU A 295 -5.73 1.24 15.29
C LEU A 295 -4.52 1.90 14.63
N ILE A 296 -3.31 1.59 15.10
CA ILE A 296 -2.03 1.90 14.46
C ILE A 296 -1.46 0.61 13.87
N LEU A 297 -1.12 0.60 12.59
CA LEU A 297 -0.28 -0.43 11.96
C LEU A 297 1.01 0.24 11.46
N ALA A 298 2.18 -0.26 11.83
CA ALA A 298 3.46 0.28 11.36
C ALA A 298 4.57 -0.79 11.30
N CYS A 299 5.65 -0.48 10.58
CA CYS A 299 6.90 -1.25 10.60
C CYS A 299 7.75 -0.97 11.85
N ASP A 300 8.76 -1.79 12.05
CA ASP A 300 9.84 -1.64 13.05
C ASP A 300 10.52 -0.26 13.00
N GLY A 301 10.64 0.36 11.83
CA GLY A 301 11.11 1.75 11.68
C GLY A 301 10.37 2.79 12.55
N LEU A 302 9.13 2.54 12.97
CA LEU A 302 8.46 3.27 14.06
C LEU A 302 8.70 2.59 15.42
N TRP A 303 8.43 1.29 15.50
CA TRP A 303 8.32 0.56 16.76
C TRP A 303 9.61 0.29 17.52
N ASP A 304 10.77 0.48 16.88
CA ASP A 304 12.08 0.38 17.51
C ASP A 304 12.48 1.71 18.21
N VAL A 305 11.79 2.83 17.91
CA VAL A 305 12.01 4.15 18.55
C VAL A 305 10.84 4.64 19.42
N VAL A 306 9.68 3.97 19.41
CA VAL A 306 8.54 4.27 20.29
C VAL A 306 7.87 3.00 20.84
N ASN A 307 7.47 3.02 22.10
CA ASN A 307 6.65 1.95 22.68
C ASN A 307 5.16 2.14 22.37
N ASP A 308 4.39 1.06 22.50
CA ASP A 308 2.97 1.00 22.11
C ASP A 308 2.11 2.11 22.74
N GLN A 309 2.32 2.42 24.03
CA GLN A 309 1.55 3.45 24.73
C GLN A 309 2.01 4.86 24.32
N GLY A 310 3.31 5.08 24.12
CA GLY A 310 3.84 6.35 23.60
C GLY A 310 3.27 6.69 22.23
N ALA A 311 3.18 5.71 21.33
CA ALA A 311 2.55 5.90 20.02
C ALA A 311 1.06 6.27 20.13
N VAL A 312 0.32 5.60 21.04
CA VAL A 312 -1.08 5.94 21.32
C VAL A 312 -1.21 7.36 21.87
N ASP A 313 -0.39 7.74 22.86
CA ASP A 313 -0.49 9.03 23.54
C ASP A 313 -0.17 10.21 22.60
N LEU A 314 0.82 10.05 21.70
CA LEU A 314 1.18 11.05 20.68
C LEU A 314 0.00 11.45 19.78
N VAL A 315 -0.80 10.47 19.34
CA VAL A 315 -1.83 10.70 18.31
C VAL A 315 -3.25 10.75 18.83
N ARG A 316 -3.48 10.45 20.11
CA ARG A 316 -4.84 10.27 20.65
C ARG A 316 -5.75 11.48 20.43
N ALA A 317 -5.20 12.69 20.58
CA ALA A 317 -5.89 13.96 20.37
C ALA A 317 -6.15 14.31 18.88
N LEU A 318 -5.39 13.73 17.95
CA LEU A 318 -5.38 14.14 16.54
C LEU A 318 -6.57 13.54 15.77
N ALA A 319 -7.62 14.34 15.54
CA ALA A 319 -8.87 13.89 14.93
C ALA A 319 -8.73 13.38 13.48
N ASP A 320 -7.80 13.93 12.71
CA ASP A 320 -7.50 13.43 11.37
C ASP A 320 -6.54 12.23 11.45
N PRO A 321 -6.92 11.02 10.99
CA PRO A 321 -6.01 9.87 10.94
C PRO A 321 -4.78 10.11 10.06
N ARG A 322 -4.82 11.03 9.09
CA ARG A 322 -3.66 11.41 8.30
C ARG A 322 -2.65 12.17 9.14
N ASN A 323 -3.08 13.22 9.84
CA ASN A 323 -2.22 13.99 10.75
C ASN A 323 -1.66 13.09 11.87
N ALA A 324 -2.43 12.10 12.34
CA ALA A 324 -1.95 11.10 13.28
C ALA A 324 -0.81 10.22 12.70
N ALA A 325 -0.94 9.75 11.45
CA ALA A 325 0.13 9.00 10.80
C ALA A 325 1.37 9.87 10.53
N GLU A 326 1.17 11.14 10.14
CA GLU A 326 2.25 12.11 9.90
C GLU A 326 2.98 12.48 11.21
N GLU A 327 2.30 12.65 12.35
CA GLU A 327 2.97 12.87 13.66
C GLU A 327 3.84 11.68 14.09
N LEU A 328 3.38 10.44 13.87
CA LEU A 328 4.19 9.25 14.18
C LEU A 328 5.40 9.11 13.26
N LEU A 329 5.25 9.45 11.98
CA LEU A 329 6.34 9.48 11.01
C LEU A 329 7.41 10.52 11.42
N GLU A 330 6.97 11.75 11.74
CA GLU A 330 7.84 12.82 12.20
C GLU A 330 8.47 12.51 13.57
N TYR A 331 7.76 11.83 14.47
CA TYR A 331 8.32 11.33 15.73
C TYR A 331 9.45 10.33 15.47
N ALA A 332 9.27 9.40 14.53
CA ALA A 332 10.29 8.41 14.21
C ALA A 332 11.59 9.06 13.69
N TYR A 333 11.47 10.05 12.80
CA TYR A 333 12.63 10.81 12.31
C TYR A 333 13.27 11.69 13.39
N ARG A 334 12.47 12.37 14.24
CA ARG A 334 12.96 13.15 15.39
C ARG A 334 13.72 12.29 16.41
N ASN A 335 13.40 11.00 16.52
CA ASN A 335 14.07 10.04 17.40
C ASN A 335 15.11 9.19 16.66
N TYR A 336 15.64 9.68 15.53
CA TYR A 336 16.75 9.10 14.78
C TYR A 336 16.53 7.68 14.26
N SER A 337 15.28 7.32 13.89
CA SER A 337 15.05 6.11 13.11
C SER A 337 15.84 6.18 11.79
N THR A 338 16.66 5.16 11.55
CA THR A 338 17.48 5.04 10.33
C THR A 338 16.89 4.07 9.31
N ASP A 339 15.74 3.48 9.61
CA ASP A 339 15.05 2.55 8.72
C ASP A 339 13.98 3.26 7.88
N ASN A 340 13.34 2.53 6.99
CA ASN A 340 12.20 2.99 6.23
C ASN A 340 10.95 2.94 7.11
N VAL A 341 10.38 4.11 7.39
CA VAL A 341 9.20 4.24 8.25
C VAL A 341 7.93 4.23 7.39
N THR A 342 6.93 3.45 7.78
CA THR A 342 5.56 3.58 7.28
C THR A 342 4.57 3.30 8.39
N VAL A 343 3.54 4.14 8.45
CA VAL A 343 2.51 4.14 9.47
C VAL A 343 1.16 4.27 8.80
N LEU A 344 0.18 3.51 9.27
CA LEU A 344 -1.23 3.71 8.97
C LEU A 344 -2.02 3.83 10.28
N VAL A 345 -2.86 4.86 10.37
CA VAL A 345 -3.79 5.07 11.47
C VAL A 345 -5.22 4.93 10.95
N VAL A 346 -6.05 4.19 11.68
CA VAL A 346 -7.49 4.05 11.48
C VAL A 346 -8.20 4.69 12.64
N ARG A 347 -9.11 5.64 12.42
CA ARG A 347 -10.05 6.05 13.47
C ARG A 347 -11.37 5.31 13.35
N PHE A 348 -11.81 4.74 14.46
CA PHE A 348 -13.18 4.21 14.62
C PHE A 348 -14.13 5.28 15.15
N ARG A 349 -13.60 6.26 15.90
CA ARG A 349 -14.33 7.40 16.46
C ARG A 349 -13.44 8.64 16.61
N ASP A 350 -14.08 9.80 16.72
CA ASP A 350 -13.41 11.07 17.00
C ASP A 350 -12.72 11.05 18.37
N PRO A 351 -11.66 11.86 18.59
CA PRO A 351 -11.04 12.03 19.90
C PRO A 351 -12.07 12.49 20.94
N PRO A 352 -12.05 11.94 22.17
CA PRO A 352 -12.84 12.44 23.29
C PRO A 352 -12.62 13.95 23.50
N GLU A 353 -13.66 14.68 23.89
CA GLU A 353 -13.54 16.13 24.16
C GLU A 353 -12.45 16.43 25.20
N SER A 354 -12.30 15.58 26.21
CA SER A 354 -11.23 15.65 27.23
C SER A 354 -9.80 15.47 26.71
N THR A 355 -9.61 15.21 25.41
CA THR A 355 -8.29 15.12 24.74
C THR A 355 -8.08 16.18 23.69
N ARG A 356 -9.09 17.01 23.38
CA ARG A 356 -8.95 18.16 22.50
C ARG A 356 -8.39 19.29 23.35
N ALA A 357 -7.26 19.88 22.93
CA ALA A 357 -6.74 21.07 23.59
C ALA A 357 -7.70 22.26 23.34
N ASP A 358 -7.81 23.14 24.34
CA ASP A 358 -8.55 24.41 24.27
C ASP A 358 -7.96 25.38 23.22
#